data_AF-A0A240UAM5-F1
#
_entry.id   AF-A0A240UAM5-F1
#
_cell.length_a   1.000
_cell.length_b   1.000
_cell.length_c   1.000
_cell.angle_alpha   90.00
_cell.angle_beta   90.00
_cell.angle_gamma   90.00
#
_symmetry.space_group_name_H-M   'P 1'
#
loop_
_entity.id
_entity.type
_entity.pdbx_description
1 polymer ?
#
loop_
_entity_poly.entity_id
_entity_poly.type
_entity_poly.pdbx_seq_one_letter_code
_entity_poly.pdbx_strand_id
1 'polypeptide(L)'
;MPASLSSLQQTLQSFGDISRFLREGVADEDSRQLRDSLGALSMHIDEATRLRRSGADASAITARVVELAQCAREHQLFLTGLGSAWHTLYEFGAYQRALRELRDAIAAWQQALERHSAREGTCFRQFDLLAWRTLGEALLLIDMYEHDSGPQSDLSEALPPRLSAWQRVQAWLRHLRG
;
A
#
# COMPACT_ATOMS: atom_id res chain seq x y z
N MET A 1 14.65 19.61 -7.18
CA MET A 1 13.36 19.33 -7.83
C MET A 1 12.87 18.00 -7.30
N PRO A 2 11.83 17.94 -6.47
CA PRO A 2 11.30 16.65 -6.04
C PRO A 2 10.74 15.94 -7.26
N ALA A 3 11.07 14.66 -7.42
CA ALA A 3 10.56 13.84 -8.51
C ALA A 3 9.04 13.71 -8.36
N SER A 4 8.30 14.07 -9.40
CA SER A 4 6.86 13.82 -9.47
C SER A 4 6.58 12.32 -9.43
N LEU A 5 5.54 11.91 -8.70
CA LEU A 5 5.10 10.51 -8.54
C LEU A 5 4.94 9.77 -9.88
N SER A 6 4.67 10.50 -10.97
CA SER A 6 4.58 10.00 -12.34
C SER A 6 5.90 9.42 -12.88
N SER A 7 7.06 9.93 -12.45
CA SER A 7 8.38 9.41 -12.81
C SER A 7 8.76 8.17 -11.98
N LEU A 8 8.11 7.96 -10.83
CA LEU A 8 8.40 6.88 -9.87
C LEU A 8 7.59 5.61 -10.13
N GLN A 9 6.45 5.70 -10.81
CA GLN A 9 5.67 4.54 -11.26
C GLN A 9 6.47 3.59 -12.17
N GLN A 10 7.56 4.05 -12.80
CA GLN A 10 8.42 3.21 -13.63
C GLN A 10 9.46 2.40 -12.85
N THR A 11 9.69 2.70 -11.57
CA THR A 11 10.80 2.13 -10.76
C THR A 11 10.35 1.17 -9.65
N LEU A 12 9.06 1.12 -9.31
CA LEU A 12 8.53 0.27 -8.25
C LEU A 12 8.28 -1.17 -8.74
N GLN A 13 9.35 -1.93 -8.97
CA GLN A 13 9.25 -3.33 -9.45
C GLN A 13 9.30 -4.38 -8.32
N SER A 14 9.63 -3.97 -7.09
CA SER A 14 9.66 -4.85 -5.92
C SER A 14 9.08 -4.18 -4.67
N PHE A 15 8.71 -5.01 -3.69
CA PHE A 15 8.30 -4.54 -2.36
C PHE A 15 9.43 -3.79 -1.65
N GLY A 16 10.69 -4.22 -1.83
CA GLY A 16 11.85 -3.49 -1.32
C GLY A 16 11.99 -2.06 -1.90
N ASP A 17 11.64 -1.87 -3.18
CA ASP A 17 11.64 -0.53 -3.80
C ASP A 17 10.54 0.36 -3.22
N ILE A 18 9.37 -0.21 -2.93
CA ILE A 18 8.28 0.50 -2.24
C ILE A 18 8.71 0.90 -0.83
N SER A 19 9.31 -0.01 -0.05
CA SER A 19 9.81 0.28 1.29
C SER A 19 10.86 1.41 1.28
N ARG A 20 11.78 1.40 0.30
CA ARG A 20 12.78 2.47 0.13
C ARG A 20 12.12 3.80 -0.22
N PHE A 21 11.20 3.80 -1.18
CA PHE A 21 10.48 5.00 -1.61
C PHE A 21 9.73 5.67 -0.46
N LEU A 22 9.04 4.89 0.37
CA LEU A 22 8.28 5.41 1.52
C LEU A 22 9.17 6.12 2.54
N ARG A 23 10.43 5.66 2.70
CA ARG A 23 11.41 6.27 3.61
C ARG A 23 11.99 7.58 3.08
N GLU A 24 12.06 7.78 1.77
CA GLU A 24 12.76 8.91 1.14
C GLU A 24 11.91 10.17 0.99
N GLY A 25 10.57 10.07 1.09
CA GLY A 25 9.71 11.20 0.78
C GLY A 25 9.48 12.18 1.95
N VAL A 26 9.64 13.48 1.68
CA VAL A 26 9.35 14.59 2.60
C VAL A 26 7.85 14.80 2.68
N ALA A 27 7.25 14.60 3.86
CA ALA A 27 5.81 14.73 4.07
C ALA A 27 5.49 15.40 5.43
N ASP A 28 4.25 15.85 5.58
CA ASP A 28 3.66 16.24 6.87
C ASP A 28 3.75 15.08 7.89
N GLU A 29 3.80 15.39 9.19
CA GLU A 29 4.10 14.43 10.25
C GLU A 29 3.15 13.21 10.23
N ASP A 30 1.87 13.43 9.95
CA ASP A 30 0.86 12.36 9.85
C ASP A 30 1.09 11.44 8.65
N SER A 31 1.52 12.00 7.50
CA SER A 31 1.86 11.20 6.33
C SER A 31 3.16 10.42 6.55
N ARG A 32 4.13 11.00 7.29
CA ARG A 32 5.37 10.29 7.66
C ARG A 32 5.09 9.05 8.49
N GLN A 33 4.23 9.13 9.50
CA GLN A 33 3.89 7.98 10.35
C GLN A 33 3.22 6.86 9.54
N LEU A 34 2.32 7.21 8.61
CA LEU A 34 1.69 6.24 7.71
C LEU A 34 2.73 5.57 6.79
N ARG A 35 3.62 6.36 6.20
CA ARG A 35 4.70 5.88 5.32
C ARG A 35 5.66 4.95 6.06
N ASP A 36 6.04 5.28 7.29
CA ASP A 36 6.92 4.45 8.12
C ASP A 36 6.27 3.10 8.44
N SER A 37 5.01 3.12 8.89
CA SER A 37 4.25 1.90 9.19
C SER A 37 4.05 1.03 7.94
N LEU A 38 3.77 1.64 6.79
CA LEU A 38 3.65 0.97 5.51
C LEU A 38 4.99 0.42 5.00
N GLY A 39 6.09 1.15 5.24
CA GLY A 39 7.44 0.73 4.89
C GLY A 39 7.86 -0.54 5.63
N ALA A 40 7.50 -0.65 6.90
CA ALA A 40 7.69 -1.86 7.71
C ALA A 40 6.86 -3.04 7.17
N LEU A 41 5.57 -2.83 6.89
CA LEU A 41 4.70 -3.86 6.30
C LEU A 41 5.25 -4.35 4.95
N SER A 42 5.68 -3.44 4.09
CA SER A 42 6.27 -3.75 2.77
C SER A 42 7.56 -4.56 2.90
N MET A 43 8.41 -4.27 3.89
CA MET A 43 9.62 -5.04 4.17
C MET A 43 9.29 -6.48 4.58
N HIS A 44 8.34 -6.68 5.50
CA HIS A 44 7.93 -8.03 5.91
C HIS A 44 7.30 -8.84 4.77
N ILE A 45 6.55 -8.19 3.87
CA ILE A 45 6.01 -8.82 2.65
C ILE A 45 7.16 -9.28 1.75
N ASP A 46 8.17 -8.43 1.51
CA ASP A 46 9.32 -8.75 0.66
C ASP A 46 10.09 -9.96 1.22
N GLU A 47 10.40 -9.93 2.52
CA GLU A 47 11.14 -11.00 3.20
C GLU A 47 10.38 -12.33 3.15
N ALA A 48 9.08 -12.34 3.46
CA ALA A 48 8.25 -13.55 3.39
C ALA A 48 8.20 -14.10 1.97
N THR A 49 8.05 -13.23 0.97
CA THR A 49 7.97 -13.60 -0.45
C THR A 49 9.30 -14.16 -0.96
N ARG A 50 10.42 -13.50 -0.63
CA ARG A 50 11.77 -13.96 -0.99
C ARG A 50 12.10 -15.29 -0.34
N LEU A 51 11.83 -15.44 0.96
CA LEU A 51 12.10 -16.67 1.70
C LEU A 51 11.29 -17.84 1.15
N ARG A 52 10.02 -17.61 0.78
CA ARG A 52 9.20 -18.64 0.14
C ARG A 52 9.71 -19.01 -1.25
N ARG A 53 10.10 -18.03 -2.06
CA ARG A 53 10.59 -18.24 -3.44
C ARG A 53 11.98 -18.89 -3.49
N SER A 54 12.81 -18.73 -2.46
CA SER A 54 14.11 -19.40 -2.35
C SER A 54 14.00 -20.90 -2.03
N GLY A 55 12.79 -21.42 -1.78
CA GLY A 55 12.58 -22.81 -1.39
C GLY A 55 13.07 -23.13 0.02
N ALA A 56 13.04 -22.14 0.93
CA ALA A 56 13.39 -22.35 2.33
C ALA A 56 12.48 -23.39 3.00
N ASP A 57 12.92 -23.90 4.15
CA ASP A 57 12.15 -24.87 4.93
C ASP A 57 10.80 -24.29 5.40
N ALA A 58 9.78 -25.16 5.48
CA ALA A 58 8.43 -24.78 5.86
C ALA A 58 8.36 -24.13 7.25
N SER A 59 9.22 -24.55 8.19
CA SER A 59 9.28 -23.96 9.53
C SER A 59 9.80 -22.51 9.50
N ALA A 60 10.84 -22.25 8.70
CA ALA A 60 11.41 -20.92 8.51
C ALA A 60 10.41 -19.97 7.82
N ILE A 61 9.70 -20.45 6.80
CA ILE A 61 8.64 -19.69 6.15
C ILE A 61 7.52 -19.39 7.15
N THR A 62 7.09 -20.39 7.93
CA THR A 62 6.01 -20.21 8.93
C THR A 62 6.37 -19.15 9.96
N ALA A 63 7.58 -19.18 10.52
CA ALA A 63 8.04 -18.16 11.47
C ALA A 63 7.98 -16.75 10.86
N ARG A 64 8.44 -16.59 9.61
CA ARG A 64 8.38 -15.30 8.91
C ARG A 64 6.95 -14.83 8.64
N VAL A 65 6.04 -15.76 8.30
CA VAL A 65 4.62 -15.44 8.08
C VAL A 65 3.92 -15.01 9.37
N VAL A 66 4.31 -15.57 10.53
CA VAL A 66 3.81 -15.14 11.84
C VAL A 66 4.22 -13.70 12.14
N GLU A 67 5.48 -13.34 11.89
CA GLU A 67 5.98 -11.95 12.03
C GLU A 67 5.22 -10.98 11.12
N LEU A 68 5.05 -11.36 9.84
CA LEU A 68 4.26 -10.58 8.89
C LEU A 68 2.79 -10.41 9.35
N ALA A 69 2.17 -11.46 9.87
CA ALA A 69 0.81 -11.39 10.38
C ALA A 69 0.69 -10.45 11.59
N GLN A 70 1.71 -10.40 12.44
CA GLN A 70 1.79 -9.46 13.55
C GLN A 70 1.96 -8.02 13.05
N CYS A 71 2.89 -7.77 12.14
CA CYS A 71 3.09 -6.46 11.54
C CYS A 71 1.80 -5.94 10.86
N ALA A 72 1.09 -6.79 10.13
CA ALA A 72 -0.18 -6.41 9.49
C ALA A 72 -1.29 -6.09 10.50
N ARG A 73 -1.32 -6.75 11.67
CA ARG A 73 -2.24 -6.41 12.76
C ARG A 73 -1.89 -5.07 13.39
N GLU A 74 -0.62 -4.83 13.66
CA GLU A 74 -0.12 -3.57 14.21
C GLU A 74 -0.42 -2.40 13.26
N HIS A 75 -0.19 -2.59 11.97
CA HIS A 75 -0.53 -1.61 10.95
C HIS A 75 -2.04 -1.32 10.94
N GLN A 76 -2.89 -2.35 11.00
CA GLN A 76 -4.34 -2.13 11.08
C GLN A 76 -4.76 -1.35 12.34
N LEU A 77 -4.16 -1.66 13.50
CA LEU A 77 -4.43 -0.92 14.74
C LEU A 77 -3.98 0.53 14.62
N PHE A 78 -2.81 0.78 14.05
CA PHE A 78 -2.31 2.12 13.75
C PHE A 78 -3.31 2.93 12.91
N LEU A 79 -3.91 2.33 11.86
CA LEU A 79 -4.90 3.02 11.04
C LEU A 79 -6.13 3.49 11.83
N THR A 80 -6.51 2.79 12.90
CA THR A 80 -7.64 3.22 13.75
C THR A 80 -7.32 4.44 14.61
N GLY A 81 -6.03 4.73 14.81
CA GLY A 81 -5.54 5.88 15.57
C GLY A 81 -5.15 7.08 14.71
N LEU A 82 -5.31 7.01 13.39
CA LEU A 82 -5.02 8.14 12.49
C LEU A 82 -5.97 9.31 12.72
N GLY A 83 -5.48 10.53 12.42
CA GLY A 83 -6.29 11.75 12.49
C GLY A 83 -7.58 11.68 11.67
N SER A 84 -8.57 12.51 12.02
CA SER A 84 -9.88 12.50 11.37
C SER A 84 -9.83 12.87 9.88
N ALA A 85 -8.81 13.63 9.44
CA ALA A 85 -8.61 13.99 8.04
C ALA A 85 -8.40 12.77 7.12
N TRP A 86 -7.73 11.72 7.62
CA TRP A 86 -7.60 10.46 6.88
C TRP A 86 -8.94 9.76 6.71
N HIS A 87 -9.76 9.77 7.76
CA HIS A 87 -11.06 9.10 7.79
C HIS A 87 -12.10 9.77 6.89
N THR A 88 -11.89 11.03 6.49
CA THR A 88 -12.76 11.74 5.55
C THR A 88 -12.46 11.41 4.08
N LEU A 89 -11.31 10.80 3.78
CA LEU A 89 -10.96 10.37 2.43
C LEU A 89 -11.76 9.12 2.05
N TYR A 90 -12.41 9.14 0.89
CA TYR A 90 -13.15 7.99 0.37
C TYR A 90 -12.25 6.76 0.19
N GLU A 91 -11.01 7.01 -0.22
CA GLU A 91 -9.95 6.03 -0.47
C GLU A 91 -9.50 5.31 0.80
N PHE A 92 -9.71 5.92 1.98
CA PHE A 92 -9.36 5.30 3.25
C PHE A 92 -10.16 4.01 3.49
N GLY A 93 -11.45 4.01 3.15
CA GLY A 93 -12.29 2.80 3.24
C GLY A 93 -11.88 1.69 2.28
N ALA A 94 -11.41 2.06 1.08
CA ALA A 94 -10.87 1.11 0.11
C ALA A 94 -9.58 0.47 0.63
N TYR A 95 -8.67 1.29 1.19
CA TYR A 95 -7.42 0.83 1.78
C TYR A 95 -7.65 -0.12 2.97
N GLN A 96 -8.53 0.24 3.90
CA GLN A 96 -8.88 -0.62 5.04
C GLN A 96 -9.45 -1.97 4.62
N ARG A 97 -10.24 -2.01 3.54
CA ARG A 97 -10.77 -3.27 2.99
C ARG A 97 -9.65 -4.11 2.39
N ALA A 98 -8.76 -3.51 1.60
CA ALA A 98 -7.62 -4.21 1.00
C ALA A 98 -6.71 -4.81 2.10
N LEU A 99 -6.42 -4.04 3.16
CA LEU A 99 -5.64 -4.53 4.29
C LEU A 99 -6.31 -5.71 5.02
N ARG A 100 -7.63 -5.68 5.17
CA ARG A 100 -8.37 -6.80 5.76
C ARG A 100 -8.27 -8.05 4.90
N GLU A 101 -8.49 -7.92 3.58
CA GLU A 101 -8.35 -9.02 2.62
C GLU A 101 -6.92 -9.59 2.65
N LEU A 102 -5.89 -8.74 2.73
CA LEU A 102 -4.50 -9.16 2.87
C LEU A 102 -4.28 -9.96 4.17
N ARG A 103 -4.80 -9.48 5.30
CA ARG A 103 -4.67 -10.19 6.59
C ARG A 103 -5.33 -11.57 6.55
N ASP A 104 -6.51 -11.67 5.93
CA ASP A 104 -7.20 -12.95 5.78
C ASP A 104 -6.39 -13.91 4.89
N ALA A 105 -5.75 -13.40 3.82
CA ALA A 105 -4.88 -14.20 2.96
C ALA A 105 -3.58 -14.63 3.66
N ILE A 106 -2.98 -13.77 4.49
CA ILE A 106 -1.82 -14.13 5.34
C ILE A 106 -2.22 -15.27 6.28
N ALA A 107 -3.35 -15.18 6.96
CA ALA A 107 -3.83 -16.21 7.86
C ALA A 107 -4.12 -17.54 7.13
N ALA A 108 -4.71 -17.48 5.94
CA ALA A 108 -4.95 -18.67 5.12
C ALA A 108 -3.65 -19.34 4.66
N TRP A 109 -2.64 -18.54 4.29
CA TRP A 109 -1.33 -19.05 3.90
C TRP A 109 -0.57 -19.67 5.08
N GLN A 110 -0.57 -18.99 6.24
CA GLN A 110 0.01 -19.52 7.48
C GLN A 110 -0.59 -20.90 7.83
N GLN A 111 -1.92 -21.01 7.82
CA GLN A 111 -2.61 -22.26 8.10
C GLN A 111 -2.29 -23.38 7.08
N ALA A 112 -2.06 -23.02 5.81
CA ALA A 112 -1.67 -23.99 4.79
C ALA A 112 -0.25 -24.50 5.01
N LEU A 113 0.67 -23.64 5.46
CA LEU A 113 2.04 -24.00 5.84
C LEU A 113 2.07 -24.93 7.05
N GLU A 114 1.37 -24.57 8.15
CA GLU A 114 1.31 -25.36 9.38
C GLU A 114 0.77 -26.77 9.14
N ARG A 115 -0.22 -26.91 8.25
CA ARG A 115 -0.83 -28.20 7.90
C ARG A 115 -0.12 -28.93 6.77
N HIS A 116 0.98 -28.40 6.24
CA HIS A 116 1.69 -28.96 5.08
C HIS A 116 0.74 -29.24 3.90
N SER A 117 -0.22 -28.33 3.69
CA SER A 117 -1.31 -28.53 2.73
C SER A 117 -0.83 -28.38 1.29
N ALA A 118 -1.33 -29.24 0.38
CA ALA A 118 -1.14 -29.06 -1.05
C ALA A 118 -1.70 -27.72 -1.59
N ARG A 119 -2.53 -27.02 -0.82
CA ARG A 119 -3.08 -25.69 -1.16
C ARG A 119 -2.13 -24.54 -0.89
N GLU A 120 -1.01 -24.77 -0.21
CA GLU A 120 -0.04 -23.73 0.19
C GLU A 120 0.34 -22.82 -0.97
N GLY A 121 0.71 -23.37 -2.13
CA GLY A 121 1.12 -22.57 -3.29
C GLY A 121 0.00 -21.68 -3.85
N THR A 122 -1.27 -22.10 -3.73
CA THR A 122 -2.42 -21.27 -4.11
C THR A 122 -2.67 -20.17 -3.10
N CYS A 123 -2.55 -20.47 -1.80
CA CYS A 123 -2.65 -19.46 -0.74
C CYS A 123 -1.53 -18.40 -0.87
N PHE A 124 -0.31 -18.82 -1.16
CA PHE A 124 0.82 -17.92 -1.41
C PHE A 124 0.55 -16.97 -2.59
N ARG A 125 0.07 -17.48 -3.74
CA ARG A 125 -0.27 -16.61 -4.88
C ARG A 125 -1.38 -15.61 -4.57
N GLN A 126 -2.39 -16.02 -3.79
CA GLN A 126 -3.46 -15.13 -3.36
C GLN A 126 -2.93 -14.03 -2.43
N PHE A 127 -2.06 -14.39 -1.48
CA PHE A 127 -1.35 -13.44 -0.63
C PHE A 127 -0.53 -12.45 -1.45
N ASP A 128 0.31 -12.92 -2.39
CA ASP A 128 1.19 -12.08 -3.22
C ASP A 128 0.38 -11.05 -4.02
N LEU A 129 -0.73 -11.48 -4.64
CA LEU A 129 -1.63 -10.58 -5.36
C LEU A 129 -2.26 -9.51 -4.46
N LEU A 130 -2.75 -9.91 -3.28
CA LEU A 130 -3.38 -8.97 -2.34
C LEU A 130 -2.35 -8.04 -1.68
N ALA A 131 -1.10 -8.47 -1.55
CA ALA A 131 -0.01 -7.63 -1.06
C ALA A 131 0.26 -6.47 -2.03
N TRP A 132 0.39 -6.77 -3.33
CA TRP A 132 0.53 -5.74 -4.37
C TRP A 132 -0.65 -4.79 -4.42
N ARG A 133 -1.88 -5.33 -4.36
CA ARG A 133 -3.08 -4.49 -4.32
C ARG A 133 -3.08 -3.57 -3.11
N THR A 134 -2.82 -4.10 -1.91
CA THR A 134 -2.85 -3.32 -0.66
C THR A 134 -1.84 -2.19 -0.68
N LEU A 135 -0.61 -2.45 -1.14
CA LEU A 135 0.40 -1.40 -1.24
C LEU A 135 0.04 -0.36 -2.31
N GLY A 136 -0.57 -0.77 -3.43
CA GLY A 136 -1.09 0.16 -4.44
C GLY A 136 -2.18 1.08 -3.88
N GLU A 137 -3.15 0.53 -3.16
CA GLU A 137 -4.20 1.31 -2.49
C GLU A 137 -3.62 2.27 -1.44
N ALA A 138 -2.58 1.84 -0.70
CA ALA A 138 -1.90 2.69 0.28
C ALA A 138 -1.18 3.88 -0.38
N LEU A 139 -0.51 3.65 -1.51
CA LEU A 139 0.16 4.70 -2.27
C LEU A 139 -0.83 5.72 -2.82
N LEU A 140 -2.00 5.26 -3.30
CA LEU A 140 -3.09 6.16 -3.72
C LEU A 140 -3.65 6.97 -2.55
N LEU A 141 -3.84 6.35 -1.39
CA LEU A 141 -4.31 7.04 -0.19
C LEU A 141 -3.33 8.16 0.23
N ILE A 142 -2.03 7.87 0.27
CA ILE A 142 -0.98 8.86 0.60
C ILE A 142 -0.98 9.99 -0.43
N ASP A 143 -1.05 9.67 -1.72
CA ASP A 143 -1.11 10.65 -2.81
C ASP A 143 -2.33 11.58 -2.65
N MET A 144 -3.52 11.03 -2.39
CA MET A 144 -4.74 11.83 -2.20
C MET A 144 -4.67 12.71 -0.96
N TYR A 145 -4.16 12.19 0.16
CA TYR A 145 -4.00 12.98 1.38
C TYR A 145 -3.05 14.17 1.16
N GLU A 146 -1.93 13.96 0.48
CA GLU A 146 -0.95 15.02 0.23
C GLU A 146 -1.44 16.08 -0.75
N HIS A 147 -2.28 15.69 -1.73
CA HIS A 147 -2.91 16.64 -2.63
C HIS A 147 -4.04 17.44 -1.98
N ASP A 148 -4.79 16.86 -1.04
CA ASP A 148 -5.86 17.56 -0.30
C ASP A 148 -5.29 18.47 0.82
N SER A 149 -4.10 18.12 1.35
CA SER A 149 -3.41 18.86 2.41
C SER A 149 -2.46 19.97 1.92
N GLY A 150 -2.38 20.22 0.59
CA GLY A 150 -1.60 21.33 0.03
C GLY A 150 -2.09 22.71 0.51
N PRO A 151 -1.26 23.78 0.47
CA PRO A 151 -1.51 25.00 1.23
C PRO A 151 -2.81 25.70 0.84
N GLN A 152 -3.83 25.56 1.70
CA GLN A 152 -5.00 26.45 1.79
C GLN A 152 -4.62 27.74 2.54
N SER A 153 -3.68 28.52 2.01
CA SER A 153 -3.36 29.90 2.39
C SER A 153 -2.72 30.53 1.15
N ASP A 154 -3.25 31.50 0.41
CA ASP A 154 -4.07 32.67 0.74
C ASP A 154 -4.91 33.15 -0.46
N LEU A 155 -5.73 32.32 -1.10
CA LEU A 155 -6.57 32.78 -2.23
C LEU A 155 -8.00 32.23 -2.16
N SER A 156 -8.76 32.71 -1.17
CA SER A 156 -10.19 32.93 -1.39
C SER A 156 -10.35 34.13 -2.31
N GLU A 157 -10.29 33.93 -3.62
CA GLU A 157 -11.08 34.70 -4.60
C GLU A 157 -10.93 34.03 -5.98
N ALA A 158 -12.07 33.70 -6.61
CA ALA A 158 -12.23 33.18 -7.98
C ALA A 158 -11.71 31.76 -8.30
N LEU A 159 -12.47 30.72 -7.90
CA LEU A 159 -12.32 29.37 -8.49
C LEU A 159 -13.19 29.24 -9.77
N PRO A 160 -12.63 28.85 -10.94
CA PRO A 160 -13.41 28.17 -11.97
C PRO A 160 -13.76 26.74 -11.50
N PRO A 161 -14.83 26.12 -12.03
CA PRO A 161 -15.36 24.88 -11.46
C PRO A 161 -14.40 23.70 -11.61
N ARG A 162 -14.36 22.90 -10.55
CA ARG A 162 -13.51 21.70 -10.36
C ARG A 162 -13.73 20.71 -11.50
N LEU A 163 -12.67 20.44 -12.27
CA LEU A 163 -12.69 19.42 -13.32
C LEU A 163 -12.68 18.02 -12.70
N SER A 164 -13.78 17.29 -12.92
CA SER A 164 -13.99 15.93 -12.44
C SER A 164 -12.97 14.95 -13.04
N ALA A 165 -12.64 13.89 -12.29
CA ALA A 165 -11.69 12.84 -12.70
C ALA A 165 -11.98 12.24 -14.09
N TRP A 166 -13.24 12.29 -14.54
CA TRP A 166 -13.68 11.90 -15.89
C TRP A 166 -13.02 12.71 -17.02
N GLN A 167 -12.71 13.98 -16.81
CA GLN A 167 -12.05 14.81 -17.82
C GLN A 167 -10.55 14.49 -17.95
N ARG A 168 -9.92 13.99 -16.87
CA ARG A 168 -8.53 13.51 -16.93
C ARG A 168 -8.43 12.18 -17.67
N VAL A 169 -9.39 11.28 -17.46
CA VAL A 169 -9.48 10.01 -18.21
C VAL A 169 -9.76 10.26 -19.70
N GLN A 170 -10.61 11.24 -20.06
CA GLN A 170 -10.83 11.62 -21.45
C GLN A 170 -9.63 12.28 -22.12
N ALA A 171 -8.87 13.12 -21.40
CA ALA A 171 -7.64 13.73 -21.91
C ALA A 171 -6.57 12.66 -22.19
N TRP A 172 -6.43 11.68 -21.31
CA TRP A 172 -5.51 10.55 -21.48
C TRP A 172 -5.91 9.67 -22.67
N LEU A 173 -7.21 9.40 -22.86
CA LEU A 173 -7.74 8.66 -24.02
C LEU A 173 -7.58 9.40 -25.35
N ARG A 174 -7.66 10.74 -25.37
CA ARG A 174 -7.40 11.53 -26.59
C ARG A 174 -5.92 11.52 -26.97
N HIS A 175 -5.02 11.44 -26.00
CA HIS A 175 -3.57 11.42 -26.25
C HIS A 175 -3.09 10.08 -26.83
N LEU A 176 -3.86 9.00 -26.67
CA LEU A 176 -3.57 7.66 -27.20
C LEU A 176 -4.16 7.40 -28.60
N ARG A 177 -4.95 8.33 -29.14
CA ARG A 177 -5.61 8.23 -30.46
C ARG A 177 -5.16 9.30 -31.46
N GLY A 178 -4.12 10.07 -31.13
CA GLY A 178 -3.48 11.04 -32.01
C GLY A 178 -2.14 10.55 -32.50
#